data_AF-A4SBC1-F1
#
_entry.id   AF-A4SBC1-F1
#
_cell.length_a   1.000
_cell.length_b   1.000
_cell.length_c   1.000
_cell.angle_alpha   90.00
_cell.angle_beta   90.00
_cell.angle_gamma   90.00
#
_symmetry.space_group_name_H-M   'P 1'
#
loop_
_entity.id
_entity.type
_entity.pdbx_description
1 polymer ?
#
loop_
_entity_poly.entity_id
_entity_poly.type
_entity_poly.pdbx_seq_one_letter_code
_entity_poly.pdbx_strand_id
1 'polypeptide(L)'
;MNLGEAARAASAANVILRGEAEEEDAESDDDRGVDDEARATCERVVERVRRVVDEEVSASVVFEGSSRVSIDAARLRRACERLAEISADETRLRTSIVARALVDEFLAPMIRAGAKSVVKVVEEDGGDSLRYETATTKSVDDDSAQASLETALRWIRSKLPSEDVAKAVGVEAWGDIAKTCVNAWLSARPSERAIDRTCAVEVVASNCGFVPPPSDGAASYAGGALGPLEAEALATEMREAETRRAAVLARARELALSDDQTIVRTLGDAKTRGVGRGTGEETETSKGANNLLDGAPRTVSKATDLLAAHVDDVLQSATELDPHAHRASASLAAAAADCLDLFRACVIAARGEQLKTIHAASLVFYNDCHHLANRFSASVFARGVALERQIGRTPALIWPVEPLRALGDATRAEANNRALRELHAALDVASGFLRSAEVQVKEDIVKSIARARHVIHRVGTTSMYVLPDPIGTQDAAELALHYARRVTLEILSMEDISVEESEALTEIIGVAFASEGLVGKKGDEDAIRALLRAVGPEWQKVRELGVMLSAPLRDIATSWERGSLQKVGFTASEVRGFIGALFSETPLRAECLARIG
;
A
#
# COMPACT_ATOMS: atom_id res chain seq x y z
N MET A 1 54.99 30.57 -46.10
CA MET A 1 53.83 30.61 -45.19
C MET A 1 53.07 29.32 -45.40
N ASN A 2 52.98 28.48 -44.37
CA ASN A 2 52.14 27.28 -44.42
C ASN A 2 50.68 27.71 -44.62
N LEU A 3 49.86 26.90 -45.29
CA LEU A 3 48.46 27.23 -45.59
C LEU A 3 47.66 27.57 -44.32
N GLY A 4 47.99 26.93 -43.20
CA GLY A 4 47.42 27.22 -41.87
C GLY A 4 47.88 28.55 -41.25
N GLU A 5 49.14 28.93 -41.42
CA GLU A 5 49.65 30.26 -41.02
C GLU A 5 49.02 31.37 -41.86
N ALA A 6 48.79 31.10 -43.15
CA ALA A 6 48.10 32.01 -44.07
C ALA A 6 46.64 32.21 -43.67
N ALA A 7 45.96 31.11 -43.28
CA ALA A 7 44.59 31.14 -42.81
C ALA A 7 44.46 31.84 -41.44
N ARG A 8 45.41 31.63 -40.53
CA ARG A 8 45.48 32.36 -39.23
C ARG A 8 45.63 33.86 -39.43
N ALA A 9 46.59 34.27 -40.26
CA ALA A 9 46.81 35.66 -40.59
C ALA A 9 45.58 36.27 -41.29
N ALA A 10 44.96 35.54 -42.23
CA ALA A 10 43.75 35.98 -42.93
C ALA A 10 42.51 36.05 -42.02
N SER A 11 42.36 35.11 -41.08
CA SER A 11 41.25 35.09 -40.10
C SER A 11 41.41 36.25 -39.11
N ALA A 12 42.60 36.45 -38.55
CA ALA A 12 42.90 37.58 -37.67
C ALA A 12 42.74 38.93 -38.38
N ALA A 13 43.22 39.06 -39.62
CA ALA A 13 43.05 40.25 -40.44
C ALA A 13 41.57 40.53 -40.76
N ASN A 14 40.76 39.50 -41.06
CA ASN A 14 39.32 39.67 -41.33
C ASN A 14 38.53 40.08 -40.08
N VAL A 15 38.97 39.67 -38.88
CA VAL A 15 38.39 40.15 -37.61
C VAL A 15 38.76 41.63 -37.37
N ILE A 16 40.00 42.02 -37.62
CA ILE A 16 40.46 43.42 -37.51
C ILE A 16 39.73 44.32 -38.52
N LEU A 17 39.67 43.92 -39.79
CA LEU A 17 38.95 44.62 -40.87
C LEU A 17 37.43 44.68 -40.63
N ARG A 18 36.86 43.78 -39.82
CA ARG A 18 35.45 43.86 -39.38
C ARG A 18 35.25 44.82 -38.21
N GLY A 19 36.23 44.94 -37.31
CA GLY A 19 36.20 45.86 -36.17
C GLY A 19 36.44 47.31 -36.58
N GLU A 20 37.37 47.55 -37.51
CA GLU A 20 37.67 48.90 -38.05
C GLU A 20 36.49 49.46 -38.86
N ALA A 21 35.72 48.60 -39.54
CA ALA A 21 34.50 48.98 -40.24
C ALA A 21 33.32 49.38 -39.33
N GLU A 22 33.36 49.04 -38.03
CA GLU A 22 32.36 49.47 -37.04
C GLU A 22 32.74 50.77 -36.31
N GLU A 23 34.00 51.21 -36.39
CA GLU A 23 34.50 52.43 -35.70
C GLU A 23 34.79 53.63 -36.64
N GLU A 24 34.89 53.46 -37.96
CA GLU A 24 35.19 54.57 -38.89
C GLU A 24 34.03 54.94 -39.85
N ASP A 25 33.04 55.67 -39.32
CA ASP A 25 32.21 56.57 -40.13
C ASP A 25 33.02 57.84 -40.44
N ALA A 26 33.78 57.80 -41.53
CA ALA A 26 34.28 58.93 -42.36
C ALA A 26 35.79 58.94 -42.59
N GLU A 27 36.26 58.24 -43.64
CA GLU A 27 37.29 58.74 -44.56
C GLU A 27 37.23 57.97 -45.90
N SER A 28 38.02 58.40 -46.88
CA SER A 28 37.78 58.37 -48.35
C SER A 28 37.34 57.07 -49.06
N ASP A 29 36.56 57.22 -50.15
CA ASP A 29 36.10 56.12 -51.04
C ASP A 29 37.21 55.33 -51.77
N ASP A 30 38.46 55.83 -51.80
CA ASP A 30 39.59 55.13 -52.45
C ASP A 30 40.21 54.04 -51.55
N ASP A 31 40.13 54.15 -50.22
CA ASP A 31 40.63 53.12 -49.28
C ASP A 31 39.63 51.97 -49.08
N ARG A 32 38.32 52.23 -49.19
CA ARG A 32 37.28 51.17 -49.12
C ARG A 32 37.48 50.06 -50.16
N GLY A 33 37.91 50.42 -51.37
CA GLY A 33 38.15 49.45 -52.44
C GLY A 33 39.33 48.51 -52.15
N VAL A 34 40.35 49.01 -51.45
CA VAL A 34 41.54 48.25 -51.06
C VAL A 34 41.20 47.32 -49.87
N ASP A 35 40.42 47.80 -48.91
CA ASP A 35 39.94 46.99 -47.78
C ASP A 35 38.94 45.91 -48.21
N ASP A 36 38.05 46.21 -49.15
CA ASP A 36 37.13 45.22 -49.73
C ASP A 36 37.87 44.14 -50.53
N GLU A 37 38.91 44.49 -51.28
CA GLU A 37 39.72 43.52 -52.03
C GLU A 37 40.63 42.69 -51.09
N ALA A 38 41.17 43.29 -50.04
CA ALA A 38 41.91 42.61 -48.98
C ALA A 38 40.99 41.64 -48.21
N ARG A 39 39.77 42.06 -47.87
CA ARG A 39 38.74 41.23 -47.23
C ARG A 39 38.30 40.08 -48.13
N ALA A 40 38.00 40.33 -49.40
CA ALA A 40 37.65 39.29 -50.37
C ALA A 40 38.80 38.29 -50.58
N THR A 41 40.05 38.74 -50.47
CA THR A 41 41.23 37.87 -50.55
C THR A 41 41.40 37.02 -49.29
N CYS A 42 41.20 37.60 -48.10
CA CYS A 42 41.18 36.87 -46.84
C CYS A 42 40.06 35.83 -46.81
N GLU A 43 38.85 36.19 -47.26
CA GLU A 43 37.71 35.28 -47.38
C GLU A 43 37.99 34.13 -48.36
N ARG A 44 38.60 34.40 -49.53
CA ARG A 44 38.99 33.34 -50.47
C ARG A 44 40.03 32.38 -49.89
N VAL A 45 40.98 32.87 -49.09
CA VAL A 45 41.99 32.03 -48.42
C VAL A 45 41.32 31.15 -47.36
N VAL A 46 40.47 31.73 -46.51
CA VAL A 46 39.71 31.01 -45.49
C VAL A 46 38.79 29.96 -46.14
N GLU A 47 38.06 30.32 -47.20
CA GLU A 47 37.15 29.41 -47.92
C GLU A 47 37.89 28.26 -48.62
N ARG A 48 39.09 28.53 -49.14
CA ARG A 48 39.94 27.48 -49.70
C ARG A 48 40.43 26.51 -48.62
N VAL A 49 40.80 27.02 -47.44
CA VAL A 49 41.21 26.16 -46.32
C VAL A 49 39.99 25.38 -45.81
N ARG A 50 38.80 25.99 -45.72
CA ARG A 50 37.54 25.30 -45.39
C ARG A 50 37.27 24.13 -46.33
N ARG A 51 37.33 24.34 -47.65
CA ARG A 51 37.11 23.26 -48.62
C ARG A 51 38.11 22.12 -48.47
N VAL A 52 39.40 22.44 -48.26
CA VAL A 52 40.44 21.43 -48.04
C VAL A 52 40.19 20.66 -46.75
N VAL A 53 39.80 21.35 -45.68
CA VAL A 53 39.44 20.73 -44.41
C VAL A 53 38.19 19.87 -44.57
N ASP A 54 37.15 20.33 -45.27
CA ASP A 54 35.92 19.57 -45.51
C ASP A 54 36.19 18.30 -46.30
N GLU A 55 37.00 18.39 -47.35
CA GLU A 55 37.48 17.22 -48.11
C GLU A 55 38.34 16.30 -47.23
N GLU A 56 39.12 16.84 -46.30
CA GLU A 56 39.92 16.03 -45.37
C GLU A 56 39.07 15.35 -44.30
N VAL A 57 38.08 16.04 -43.74
CA VAL A 57 37.14 15.53 -42.74
C VAL A 57 36.22 14.47 -43.37
N SER A 58 35.55 14.80 -44.47
CA SER A 58 34.61 13.88 -45.13
C SER A 58 35.28 12.64 -45.70
N ALA A 59 36.57 12.71 -46.05
CA ALA A 59 37.32 11.53 -46.48
C ALA A 59 38.22 10.95 -45.38
N SER A 60 38.14 11.47 -44.15
CA SER A 60 38.73 10.82 -42.96
C SER A 60 37.78 9.85 -42.29
N VAL A 61 36.47 9.98 -42.52
CA VAL A 61 35.46 9.02 -42.07
C VAL A 61 34.76 8.47 -43.30
N VAL A 62 34.99 7.20 -43.60
CA VAL A 62 34.41 6.52 -44.76
C VAL A 62 33.38 5.50 -44.29
N PHE A 63 32.15 5.64 -44.75
CA PHE A 63 31.06 4.71 -44.48
C PHE A 63 30.87 3.78 -45.69
N GLU A 64 31.17 2.49 -45.50
CA GLU A 64 30.97 1.46 -46.52
C GLU A 64 29.67 0.70 -46.23
N GLY A 65 28.55 1.36 -46.50
CA GLY A 65 27.21 0.89 -46.11
C GLY A 65 26.92 1.14 -44.62
N SER A 66 25.74 0.71 -44.15
CA SER A 66 25.26 1.03 -42.80
C SER A 66 25.95 0.26 -41.67
N SER A 67 26.88 -0.66 -41.98
CA SER A 67 27.47 -1.56 -40.99
C SER A 67 28.99 -1.52 -40.87
N ARG A 68 29.66 -0.69 -41.68
CA ARG A 68 31.12 -0.54 -41.65
C ARG A 68 31.49 0.93 -41.69
N VAL A 69 32.32 1.35 -40.76
CA VAL A 69 32.93 2.69 -40.70
C VAL A 69 34.45 2.55 -40.61
N SER A 70 35.17 3.32 -41.42
CA SER A 70 36.62 3.42 -41.36
C SER A 70 37.01 4.85 -41.00
N ILE A 71 37.94 5.00 -40.04
CA ILE A 71 38.41 6.31 -39.59
C ILE A 71 39.93 6.40 -39.82
N ASP A 72 40.35 7.21 -40.79
CA ASP A 72 41.74 7.62 -40.96
C ASP A 72 42.07 8.68 -39.89
N ALA A 73 42.54 8.20 -38.73
CA ALA A 73 42.89 9.03 -37.58
C ALA A 73 43.99 10.05 -37.90
N ALA A 74 44.90 9.75 -38.83
CA ALA A 74 45.96 10.68 -39.22
C ALA A 74 45.40 11.85 -40.04
N ARG A 75 44.45 11.58 -40.93
CA ARG A 75 43.75 12.61 -41.71
C ARG A 75 42.81 13.43 -40.86
N LEU A 76 42.06 12.79 -39.95
CA LEU A 76 41.18 13.46 -39.00
C LEU A 76 41.97 14.39 -38.06
N ARG A 77 43.13 13.94 -37.57
CA ARG A 77 44.03 14.76 -36.75
C ARG A 77 44.50 16.01 -37.48
N ARG A 78 44.97 15.87 -38.73
CA ARG A 78 45.40 17.01 -39.56
C ARG A 78 44.25 18.00 -39.79
N ALA A 79 43.04 17.51 -40.02
CA ALA A 79 41.88 18.36 -40.20
C ALA A 79 41.52 19.12 -38.91
N CYS A 80 41.54 18.45 -37.74
CA CYS A 80 41.29 19.09 -36.44
C CYS A 80 42.36 20.13 -36.09
N GLU A 81 43.64 19.84 -36.33
CA GLU A 81 44.75 20.79 -36.13
C GLU A 81 44.57 22.04 -37.01
N ARG A 82 44.20 21.86 -38.29
CA ARG A 82 43.95 22.99 -39.21
C ARG A 82 42.70 23.80 -38.86
N LEU A 83 41.66 23.17 -38.31
CA LEU A 83 40.44 23.86 -37.86
C LEU A 83 40.68 24.73 -36.62
N ALA A 84 41.45 24.23 -35.66
CA ALA A 84 41.84 24.96 -34.46
C ALA A 84 42.65 26.23 -34.79
N GLU A 85 43.33 26.23 -35.93
CA GLU A 85 44.04 27.40 -36.44
C GLU A 85 43.11 28.47 -37.06
N ILE A 86 41.89 28.15 -37.48
CA ILE A 86 41.00 29.10 -38.19
C ILE A 86 40.07 29.85 -37.24
N SER A 87 39.23 29.13 -36.49
CA SER A 87 38.40 29.66 -35.40
C SER A 87 37.81 28.54 -34.54
N ALA A 88 37.50 28.85 -33.28
CA ALA A 88 36.85 27.91 -32.37
C ALA A 88 35.41 27.55 -32.81
N ASP A 89 34.66 28.51 -33.35
CA ASP A 89 33.27 28.30 -33.79
C ASP A 89 33.17 27.41 -35.03
N GLU A 90 34.11 27.54 -35.97
CA GLU A 90 34.15 26.70 -37.18
C GLU A 90 34.56 25.27 -36.83
N THR A 91 35.51 25.11 -35.91
CA THR A 91 35.87 23.80 -35.35
C THR A 91 34.64 23.13 -34.76
N ARG A 92 33.83 23.85 -33.98
CA ARG A 92 32.59 23.33 -33.39
C ARG A 92 31.55 22.92 -34.44
N LEU A 93 31.32 23.75 -35.46
CA LEU A 93 30.36 23.44 -36.54
C LEU A 93 30.75 22.16 -37.29
N ARG A 94 32.03 22.00 -37.64
CA ARG A 94 32.51 20.83 -38.38
C ARG A 94 32.55 19.58 -37.51
N THR A 95 32.90 19.71 -36.22
CA THR A 95 32.76 18.62 -35.27
C THR A 95 31.30 18.14 -35.15
N SER A 96 30.32 19.05 -35.18
CA SER A 96 28.88 18.69 -35.18
C SER A 96 28.47 17.87 -36.42
N ILE A 97 28.97 18.22 -37.61
CA ILE A 97 28.69 17.47 -38.86
C ILE A 97 29.23 16.03 -38.77
N VAL A 98 30.48 15.86 -38.31
CA VAL A 98 31.11 14.53 -38.14
C VAL A 98 30.38 13.72 -37.08
N ALA A 99 30.05 14.35 -35.95
CA ALA A 99 29.30 13.74 -34.86
C ALA A 99 27.95 13.21 -35.35
N ARG A 100 27.20 14.01 -36.12
CA ARG A 100 25.91 13.61 -36.68
C ARG A 100 26.02 12.48 -37.69
N ALA A 101 26.99 12.53 -38.61
CA ALA A 101 27.22 11.46 -39.58
C ALA A 101 27.56 10.12 -38.89
N LEU A 102 28.43 10.15 -37.86
CA LEU A 102 28.78 8.97 -37.07
C LEU A 102 27.56 8.35 -36.36
N VAL A 103 26.68 9.20 -35.83
CA VAL A 103 25.44 8.75 -35.17
C VAL A 103 24.46 8.19 -36.18
N ASP A 104 24.13 8.93 -37.23
CA ASP A 104 23.06 8.59 -38.17
C ASP A 104 23.43 7.40 -39.08
N GLU A 105 24.69 7.33 -39.52
CA GLU A 105 25.12 6.32 -40.50
C GLU A 105 25.64 5.03 -39.88
N PHE A 106 26.10 5.04 -38.62
CA PHE A 106 26.70 3.86 -37.97
C PHE A 106 26.08 3.52 -36.60
N LEU A 107 26.17 4.41 -35.60
CA LEU A 107 25.76 4.06 -34.23
C LEU A 107 24.26 3.82 -34.09
N ALA A 108 23.41 4.67 -34.67
CA ALA A 108 21.96 4.51 -34.59
C ALA A 108 21.45 3.25 -35.33
N PRO A 109 21.90 2.95 -36.57
CA PRO A 109 21.60 1.67 -37.22
C PRO A 109 22.05 0.45 -36.40
N MET A 110 23.25 0.50 -35.81
CA MET A 110 23.80 -0.55 -34.96
C MET A 110 22.92 -0.78 -33.71
N ILE A 111 22.57 0.29 -32.99
CA ILE A 111 21.73 0.23 -31.78
C ILE A 111 20.35 -0.37 -32.11
N ARG A 112 19.73 0.08 -33.21
CA ARG A 112 18.43 -0.43 -33.68
C ARG A 112 18.50 -1.90 -34.12
N ALA A 113 19.61 -2.32 -34.74
CA ALA A 113 19.83 -3.72 -35.08
C ALA A 113 19.99 -4.59 -33.82
N GLY A 114 20.69 -4.06 -32.80
CA GLY A 114 20.90 -4.69 -31.50
C GLY A 114 19.61 -4.96 -30.73
N ALA A 115 18.55 -4.18 -30.95
CA ALA A 115 17.24 -4.45 -30.38
C ALA A 115 16.54 -5.70 -30.97
N LYS A 116 16.97 -6.17 -32.15
CA LYS A 116 16.31 -7.26 -32.90
C LYS A 116 17.20 -8.48 -33.10
N SER A 117 18.51 -8.35 -32.95
CA SER A 117 19.49 -9.38 -33.29
C SER A 117 20.74 -9.23 -32.42
N VAL A 118 21.52 -10.31 -32.30
CA VAL A 118 22.83 -10.23 -31.63
C VAL A 118 23.74 -9.39 -32.51
N VAL A 119 24.30 -8.32 -31.94
CA VAL A 119 25.26 -7.45 -32.61
C VAL A 119 26.64 -7.71 -32.03
N LYS A 120 27.64 -7.84 -32.90
CA LYS A 120 29.04 -7.91 -32.51
C LYS A 120 29.84 -6.89 -33.32
N VAL A 121 30.62 -6.08 -32.62
CA VAL A 121 31.59 -5.18 -33.23
C VAL A 121 32.91 -5.91 -33.46
N VAL A 122 33.46 -5.77 -34.66
CA VAL A 122 34.71 -6.38 -35.11
C VAL A 122 35.61 -5.28 -35.66
N GLU A 123 36.85 -5.23 -35.15
CA GLU A 123 37.91 -4.39 -35.71
C GLU A 123 38.53 -5.10 -36.92
N GLU A 124 38.62 -4.40 -38.04
CA GLU A 124 39.18 -4.88 -39.29
C GLU A 124 40.39 -4.02 -39.70
N ASP A 125 41.16 -4.48 -40.68
CA ASP A 125 42.30 -3.74 -41.28
C ASP A 125 43.35 -3.25 -40.27
N GLY A 126 43.76 -4.11 -39.33
CA GLY A 126 44.79 -3.74 -38.34
C GLY A 126 44.32 -2.73 -37.28
N GLY A 127 43.01 -2.51 -37.19
CA GLY A 127 42.36 -1.63 -36.21
C GLY A 127 41.90 -0.30 -36.78
N ASP A 128 42.03 -0.04 -38.08
CA ASP A 128 41.65 1.23 -38.73
C ASP A 128 40.22 1.27 -39.27
N SER A 129 39.56 0.11 -39.37
CA SER A 129 38.13 0.00 -39.71
C SER A 129 37.36 -0.72 -38.61
N LEU A 130 36.11 -0.31 -38.40
CA LEU A 130 35.17 -0.92 -37.48
C LEU A 130 33.93 -1.39 -38.25
N ARG A 131 33.55 -2.64 -38.05
CA ARG A 131 32.33 -3.22 -38.62
C ARG A 131 31.46 -3.79 -37.52
N TYR A 132 30.14 -3.72 -37.67
CA TYR A 132 29.24 -4.54 -36.87
C TYR A 132 28.58 -5.64 -37.70
N GLU A 133 28.47 -6.82 -37.11
CA GLU A 133 27.82 -7.99 -37.68
C GLU A 133 26.55 -8.32 -36.90
N THR A 134 25.51 -8.75 -37.60
CA THR A 134 24.24 -9.19 -37.00
C THR A 134 24.05 -10.67 -37.19
N ALA A 135 23.76 -11.41 -36.11
CA ALA A 135 23.42 -12.83 -36.17
C ALA A 135 21.96 -13.07 -35.75
N THR A 136 21.28 -13.99 -36.46
CA THR A 136 19.85 -14.31 -36.25
C THR A 136 19.59 -15.30 -35.11
N THR A 137 20.61 -15.99 -34.60
CA THR A 137 20.47 -16.87 -33.44
C THR A 137 20.67 -16.07 -32.16
N LYS A 138 19.59 -15.82 -31.40
CA LYS A 138 19.69 -15.28 -30.04
C LYS A 138 20.56 -16.22 -29.21
N SER A 139 21.76 -15.80 -28.82
CA SER A 139 22.43 -16.43 -27.70
C SER A 139 21.71 -16.01 -26.40
N VAL A 140 21.95 -16.74 -25.34
CA VAL A 140 21.35 -16.53 -24.00
C VAL A 140 21.84 -15.23 -23.33
N ASP A 141 22.77 -14.49 -23.95
CA ASP A 141 23.29 -13.23 -23.46
C ASP A 141 22.62 -12.04 -24.16
N ASP A 142 21.56 -11.50 -23.54
CA ASP A 142 20.85 -10.28 -23.95
C ASP A 142 21.75 -9.01 -23.97
N ASP A 143 23.00 -9.10 -23.50
CA ASP A 143 23.92 -7.97 -23.25
C ASP A 143 24.85 -7.63 -24.46
N SER A 144 24.74 -8.35 -25.58
CA SER A 144 25.70 -8.21 -26.71
C SER A 144 25.68 -6.82 -27.37
N ALA A 145 24.53 -6.15 -27.40
CA ALA A 145 24.35 -4.88 -28.07
C ALA A 145 24.91 -3.71 -27.24
N GLN A 146 24.68 -3.71 -25.92
CA GLN A 146 25.24 -2.73 -24.98
C GLN A 146 26.77 -2.86 -24.94
N ALA A 147 27.29 -4.09 -24.83
CA ALA A 147 28.74 -4.33 -24.86
C ALA A 147 29.38 -3.94 -26.21
N SER A 148 28.67 -4.18 -27.32
CA SER A 148 29.10 -3.74 -28.65
C SER A 148 29.13 -2.21 -28.77
N LEU A 149 28.13 -1.51 -28.23
CA LEU A 149 28.15 -0.05 -28.18
C LEU A 149 29.29 0.49 -27.33
N GLU A 150 29.53 -0.09 -26.14
CA GLU A 150 30.69 0.28 -25.33
C GLU A 150 32.02 0.09 -26.09
N THR A 151 32.15 -1.01 -26.83
CA THR A 151 33.34 -1.29 -27.65
C THR A 151 33.48 -0.26 -28.78
N ALA A 152 32.40 0.06 -29.48
CA ALA A 152 32.40 1.08 -30.53
C ALA A 152 32.78 2.46 -29.97
N LEU A 153 32.23 2.86 -28.82
CA LEU A 153 32.57 4.14 -28.17
C LEU A 153 34.05 4.21 -27.79
N ARG A 154 34.60 3.14 -27.19
CA ARG A 154 36.04 3.07 -26.87
C ARG A 154 36.91 3.14 -28.12
N TRP A 155 36.51 2.45 -29.19
CA TRP A 155 37.23 2.48 -30.47
C TRP A 155 37.21 3.89 -31.09
N ILE A 156 36.03 4.53 -31.18
CA ILE A 156 35.90 5.91 -31.68
C ILE A 156 36.81 6.83 -30.87
N ARG A 157 36.76 6.74 -29.53
CA ARG A 157 37.60 7.56 -28.66
C ARG A 157 39.10 7.37 -28.92
N SER A 158 39.53 6.14 -29.24
CA SER A 158 40.94 5.84 -29.56
C SER A 158 41.41 6.48 -30.88
N LYS A 159 40.50 6.74 -31.82
CA LYS A 159 40.79 7.35 -33.13
C LYS A 159 40.66 8.87 -33.13
N LEU A 160 40.03 9.45 -32.11
CA LEU A 160 39.92 10.90 -31.96
C LEU A 160 41.25 11.52 -31.50
N PRO A 161 41.62 12.69 -32.04
CA PRO A 161 42.95 13.27 -31.86
C PRO A 161 43.21 13.86 -30.47
N SER A 162 42.17 14.30 -29.74
CA SER A 162 42.29 14.87 -28.39
C SER A 162 41.03 14.64 -27.56
N GLU A 163 41.13 14.88 -26.25
CA GLU A 163 39.99 14.83 -25.33
C GLU A 163 38.96 15.94 -25.59
N ASP A 164 39.41 17.14 -25.96
CA ASP A 164 38.52 18.27 -26.26
C ASP A 164 37.67 18.01 -27.51
N VAL A 165 38.24 17.35 -28.52
CA VAL A 165 37.50 16.92 -29.70
C VAL A 165 36.48 15.84 -29.31
N ALA A 166 36.82 14.90 -28.42
CA ALA A 166 35.87 13.91 -27.92
C ALA A 166 34.70 14.56 -27.15
N LYS A 167 34.97 15.57 -26.31
CA LYS A 167 33.94 16.36 -25.62
C LYS A 167 33.04 17.11 -26.60
N ALA A 168 33.61 17.77 -27.61
CA ALA A 168 32.85 18.49 -28.62
C ALA A 168 31.97 17.55 -29.46
N VAL A 169 32.47 16.38 -29.85
CA VAL A 169 31.66 15.32 -30.49
C VAL A 169 30.56 14.86 -29.54
N GLY A 170 30.89 14.64 -28.28
CA GLY A 170 29.96 14.22 -27.23
C GLY A 170 28.78 15.15 -27.00
N VAL A 171 29.05 16.46 -26.88
CA VAL A 171 28.02 17.51 -26.74
C VAL A 171 26.98 17.45 -27.86
N GLU A 172 27.43 17.17 -29.09
CA GLU A 172 26.57 17.17 -30.28
C GLU A 172 25.91 15.80 -30.55
N ALA A 173 26.54 14.69 -30.16
CA ALA A 173 26.08 13.34 -30.48
C ALA A 173 25.36 12.61 -29.34
N TRP A 174 25.75 12.82 -28.07
CA TRP A 174 25.30 11.97 -26.96
C TRP A 174 23.79 12.03 -26.76
N GLY A 175 23.17 13.20 -26.94
CA GLY A 175 21.71 13.34 -26.83
C GLY A 175 20.96 12.43 -27.81
N ASP A 176 21.42 12.34 -29.06
CA ASP A 176 20.80 11.51 -30.10
C ASP A 176 21.11 10.02 -29.93
N ILE A 177 22.34 9.69 -29.50
CA ILE A 177 22.71 8.32 -29.12
C ILE A 177 21.85 7.83 -27.97
N ALA A 178 21.77 8.60 -26.89
CA ALA A 178 21.00 8.27 -25.70
C ALA A 178 19.51 8.11 -26.04
N LYS A 179 18.93 9.03 -26.81
CA LYS A 179 17.55 8.91 -27.31
C LYS A 179 17.33 7.65 -28.15
N THR A 180 18.31 7.26 -28.97
CA THR A 180 18.22 6.04 -29.77
C THR A 180 18.29 4.79 -28.91
N CYS A 181 19.19 4.75 -27.91
CA CYS A 181 19.27 3.68 -26.92
C CYS A 181 17.96 3.56 -26.11
N VAL A 182 17.40 4.66 -25.64
CA VAL A 182 16.08 4.70 -24.96
C VAL A 182 15.00 4.05 -25.83
N ASN A 183 14.88 4.52 -27.08
CA ASN A 183 13.84 4.03 -27.98
C ASN A 183 14.02 2.56 -28.36
N ALA A 184 15.27 2.10 -28.46
CA ALA A 184 15.59 0.74 -28.89
C ALA A 184 15.54 -0.28 -27.75
N TRP A 185 16.01 0.10 -26.55
CA TRP A 185 16.30 -0.84 -25.46
C TRP A 185 15.40 -0.63 -24.24
N LEU A 186 14.95 0.60 -23.95
CA LEU A 186 14.16 0.90 -22.76
C LEU A 186 12.65 1.03 -23.02
N SER A 187 12.23 1.17 -24.28
CA SER A 187 10.81 1.36 -24.65
C SER A 187 9.93 0.10 -24.54
N ALA A 188 10.52 -1.10 -24.47
CA ALA A 188 9.83 -2.39 -24.63
C ALA A 188 9.81 -3.25 -23.36
N ARG A 189 9.64 -2.65 -22.17
CA ARG A 189 9.68 -3.33 -20.85
C ARG A 189 10.97 -4.16 -20.65
N PRO A 190 12.14 -3.48 -20.60
CA PRO A 190 13.42 -4.14 -20.41
C PRO A 190 13.48 -4.88 -19.06
N SER A 191 14.29 -5.93 -18.99
CA SER A 191 14.67 -6.51 -17.70
C SER A 191 15.52 -5.52 -16.91
N GLU A 192 15.49 -5.58 -15.58
CA GLU A 192 16.31 -4.71 -14.72
C GLU A 192 17.81 -4.84 -15.02
N ARG A 193 18.29 -6.05 -15.33
CA ARG A 193 19.64 -6.27 -15.84
C ARG A 193 19.92 -5.51 -17.15
N ALA A 194 18.97 -5.44 -18.06
CA ALA A 194 19.11 -4.67 -19.30
C ALA A 194 19.09 -3.15 -19.03
N ILE A 195 18.37 -2.71 -18.00
CA ILE A 195 18.39 -1.32 -17.51
C ILE A 195 19.77 -0.98 -16.96
N ASP A 196 20.31 -1.79 -16.05
CA ASP A 196 21.65 -1.62 -15.46
C ASP A 196 22.73 -1.59 -16.53
N ARG A 197 22.67 -2.51 -17.50
CA ARG A 197 23.60 -2.55 -18.64
C ARG A 197 23.48 -1.33 -19.54
N THR A 198 22.28 -0.81 -19.75
CA THR A 198 22.07 0.41 -20.54
C THR A 198 22.63 1.62 -19.80
N CYS A 199 22.48 1.71 -18.48
CA CYS A 199 23.10 2.75 -17.65
C CYS A 199 24.63 2.63 -17.65
N ALA A 200 25.19 1.41 -17.65
CA ALA A 200 26.64 1.21 -17.73
C ALA A 200 27.27 1.77 -19.02
N VAL A 201 26.53 1.79 -20.14
CA VAL A 201 26.97 2.45 -21.38
C VAL A 201 27.22 3.94 -21.16
N GLU A 202 26.37 4.61 -20.38
CA GLU A 202 26.52 6.04 -20.06
C GLU A 202 27.79 6.31 -19.24
N VAL A 203 28.11 5.43 -18.30
CA VAL A 203 29.38 5.48 -17.55
C VAL A 203 30.57 5.32 -18.48
N VAL A 204 30.51 4.39 -19.45
CA VAL A 204 31.58 4.20 -20.44
C VAL A 204 31.71 5.39 -21.38
N ALA A 205 30.59 5.94 -21.85
CA ALA A 205 30.56 7.14 -22.68
C ALA A 205 31.15 8.35 -21.95
N SER A 206 30.83 8.50 -20.66
CA SER A 206 31.38 9.54 -19.78
C SER A 206 32.89 9.39 -19.62
N ASN A 207 33.39 8.18 -19.35
CA ASN A 207 34.82 7.88 -19.29
C ASN A 207 35.55 8.11 -20.64
N CYS A 208 34.84 7.98 -21.75
CA CYS A 208 35.37 8.32 -23.08
C CYS A 208 35.32 9.83 -23.38
N GLY A 209 34.72 10.64 -22.51
CA GLY A 209 34.56 12.08 -22.70
C GLY A 209 33.39 12.48 -23.60
N PHE A 210 32.48 11.55 -23.94
CA PHE A 210 31.33 11.85 -24.79
C PHE A 210 30.13 12.42 -24.02
N VAL A 211 30.04 12.19 -22.71
CA VAL A 211 28.96 12.77 -21.89
C VAL A 211 29.42 14.14 -21.41
N PRO A 212 28.77 15.24 -21.84
CA PRO A 212 29.13 16.56 -21.35
C PRO A 212 28.83 16.71 -19.85
N PRO A 213 29.62 17.48 -19.09
CA PRO A 213 29.30 17.77 -17.71
C PRO A 213 27.96 18.53 -17.62
N PRO A 214 27.17 18.34 -16.56
CA PRO A 214 25.94 19.08 -16.38
C PRO A 214 26.22 20.58 -16.38
N SER A 215 25.50 21.34 -17.19
CA SER A 215 25.65 22.80 -17.30
C SER A 215 25.40 23.47 -15.94
N ASP A 216 26.27 24.42 -15.57
CA ASP A 216 26.25 25.17 -14.30
C ASP A 216 24.84 25.64 -13.92
N GLY A 217 24.29 25.07 -12.84
CA GLY A 217 23.01 25.48 -12.24
C GLY A 217 22.12 24.34 -11.74
N ALA A 218 22.29 23.12 -12.24
CA ALA A 218 21.63 21.95 -11.66
C ALA A 218 22.44 21.46 -10.46
N ALA A 219 21.95 21.75 -9.25
CA ALA A 219 22.59 21.38 -8.00
C ALA A 219 23.09 19.93 -8.02
N SER A 220 24.41 19.76 -7.90
CA SER A 220 25.01 18.47 -7.64
C SER A 220 24.52 17.97 -6.29
N TYR A 221 23.60 17.00 -6.29
CA TYR A 221 23.57 16.03 -5.21
C TYR A 221 24.93 15.34 -5.15
N ALA A 222 25.25 14.69 -4.03
CA ALA A 222 26.51 13.95 -3.83
C ALA A 222 26.73 12.76 -4.80
N GLY A 223 25.97 12.68 -5.90
CA GLY A 223 26.08 11.72 -7.01
C GLY A 223 25.93 12.31 -8.42
N GLY A 224 26.00 13.63 -8.61
CA GLY A 224 25.89 14.25 -9.96
C GLY A 224 24.45 14.31 -10.51
N ALA A 225 24.25 15.03 -11.63
CA ALA A 225 22.99 14.99 -12.37
C ALA A 225 22.92 13.66 -13.14
N LEU A 226 21.80 12.92 -13.01
CA LEU A 226 21.57 11.67 -13.75
C LEU A 226 21.69 11.97 -15.26
N GLY A 227 22.45 11.13 -15.97
CA GLY A 227 22.52 11.23 -17.42
C GLY A 227 21.19 10.85 -18.08
N PRO A 228 20.98 11.17 -19.38
CA PRO A 228 19.74 10.87 -20.08
C PRO A 228 19.35 9.39 -20.09
N LEU A 229 20.30 8.45 -20.08
CA LEU A 229 19.98 7.02 -20.02
C LEU A 229 19.53 6.62 -18.63
N GLU A 230 20.26 7.02 -17.60
CA GLU A 230 19.91 6.73 -16.20
C GLU A 230 18.57 7.36 -15.79
N ALA A 231 18.28 8.58 -16.27
CA ALA A 231 17.03 9.28 -16.01
C ALA A 231 15.81 8.54 -16.63
N GLU A 232 15.91 8.08 -17.87
CA GLU A 232 14.80 7.38 -18.54
C GLU A 232 14.66 5.93 -18.07
N ALA A 233 15.77 5.27 -17.75
CA ALA A 233 15.78 3.99 -17.04
C ALA A 233 14.96 4.07 -15.76
N LEU A 234 15.27 5.05 -14.91
CA LEU A 234 14.53 5.30 -13.69
C LEU A 234 13.05 5.61 -13.95
N ALA A 235 12.74 6.45 -14.94
CA ALA A 235 11.36 6.77 -15.30
C ALA A 235 10.58 5.51 -15.75
N THR A 236 11.22 4.60 -16.47
CA THR A 236 10.63 3.34 -16.93
C THR A 236 10.33 2.42 -15.75
N GLU A 237 11.29 2.22 -14.84
CA GLU A 237 11.08 1.44 -13.62
C GLU A 237 9.92 1.99 -12.78
N MET A 238 9.85 3.31 -12.63
CA MET A 238 8.77 3.97 -11.90
C MET A 238 7.40 3.71 -12.54
N ARG A 239 7.27 3.86 -13.87
CA ARG A 239 6.02 3.57 -14.60
C ARG A 239 5.58 2.11 -14.43
N GLU A 240 6.51 1.16 -14.45
CA GLU A 240 6.20 -0.25 -14.25
C GLU A 240 5.81 -0.57 -12.80
N ALA A 241 6.50 0.02 -11.84
CA ALA A 241 6.16 -0.10 -10.43
C ALA A 241 4.77 0.47 -10.13
N GLU A 242 4.44 1.64 -10.71
CA GLU A 242 3.11 2.25 -10.62
C GLU A 242 2.03 1.37 -11.25
N THR A 243 2.30 0.78 -12.42
CA THR A 243 1.35 -0.12 -13.08
C THR A 243 1.08 -1.36 -12.22
N ARG A 244 2.12 -1.98 -11.66
CA ARG A 244 2.00 -3.13 -10.74
C ARG A 244 1.22 -2.76 -9.49
N ARG A 245 1.57 -1.64 -8.86
CA ARG A 245 0.87 -1.10 -7.69
C ARG A 245 -0.62 -0.85 -7.98
N ALA A 246 -0.94 -0.24 -9.12
CA ALA A 246 -2.32 0.00 -9.53
C ALA A 246 -3.12 -1.30 -9.70
N ALA A 247 -2.53 -2.34 -10.29
CA ALA A 247 -3.15 -3.65 -10.43
C ALA A 247 -3.43 -4.31 -9.07
N VAL A 248 -2.46 -4.24 -8.15
CA VAL A 248 -2.60 -4.75 -6.77
C VAL A 248 -3.76 -4.08 -6.04
N LEU A 249 -3.84 -2.75 -6.10
CA LEU A 249 -4.89 -1.97 -5.44
C LEU A 249 -6.25 -2.16 -6.11
N ALA A 250 -6.29 -2.30 -7.45
CA ALA A 250 -7.53 -2.59 -8.17
C ALA A 250 -8.13 -3.94 -7.73
N ARG A 251 -7.29 -4.98 -7.60
CA ARG A 251 -7.74 -6.29 -7.10
C ARG A 251 -8.20 -6.21 -5.65
N ALA A 252 -7.48 -5.50 -4.80
CA ALA A 252 -7.89 -5.30 -3.41
C ALA A 252 -9.24 -4.58 -3.29
N ARG A 253 -9.49 -3.58 -4.13
CA ARG A 253 -10.78 -2.89 -4.22
C ARG A 253 -11.91 -3.81 -4.65
N GLU A 254 -11.68 -4.63 -5.68
CA GLU A 254 -12.66 -5.62 -6.17
C GLU A 254 -13.07 -6.58 -5.05
N LEU A 255 -12.09 -7.11 -4.30
CA LEU A 255 -12.35 -7.98 -3.16
C LEU A 255 -13.08 -7.23 -2.04
N ALA A 256 -12.62 -6.03 -1.66
CA ALA A 256 -13.25 -5.24 -0.60
C ALA A 256 -14.72 -4.88 -0.90
N LEU A 257 -15.06 -4.66 -2.18
CA LEU A 257 -16.40 -4.29 -2.63
C LEU A 257 -17.24 -5.49 -3.12
N SER A 258 -16.72 -6.72 -3.03
CA SER A 258 -17.42 -7.92 -3.50
C SER A 258 -18.75 -8.15 -2.80
N ASP A 259 -19.86 -8.16 -3.54
CA ASP A 259 -21.22 -8.39 -3.00
C ASP A 259 -21.45 -9.83 -2.50
N ASP A 260 -20.46 -10.71 -2.60
CA ASP A 260 -20.51 -12.05 -2.01
C ASP A 260 -20.63 -11.98 -0.47
N GLN A 261 -21.81 -12.33 0.03
CA GLN A 261 -22.11 -12.40 1.47
C GLN A 261 -21.68 -13.71 2.12
N THR A 262 -20.96 -14.57 1.39
CA THR A 262 -20.45 -15.83 1.93
C THR A 262 -19.51 -15.56 3.10
N ILE A 263 -19.81 -16.19 4.23
CA ILE A 263 -18.98 -16.18 5.44
C ILE A 263 -18.20 -17.49 5.56
N VAL A 264 -16.98 -17.38 6.08
CA VAL A 264 -16.05 -18.49 6.26
C VAL A 264 -15.50 -18.48 7.68
N ARG A 265 -15.06 -19.65 8.13
CA ARG A 265 -14.45 -19.81 9.45
C ARG A 265 -12.94 -19.92 9.32
N THR A 266 -12.22 -19.03 9.99
CA THR A 266 -10.74 -19.00 10.00
C THR A 266 -10.22 -19.94 11.10
N LEU A 267 -9.75 -21.13 10.72
CA LEU A 267 -9.23 -22.20 11.59
C LEU A 267 -10.19 -22.78 12.64
N GLY A 268 -10.21 -24.10 12.74
CA GLY A 268 -10.91 -24.87 13.77
C GLY A 268 -10.87 -26.35 13.42
N ASP A 269 -11.12 -27.24 14.39
CA ASP A 269 -11.44 -28.63 14.03
C ASP A 269 -12.81 -28.60 13.34
N ALA A 270 -12.87 -29.09 12.09
CA ALA A 270 -14.07 -29.12 11.24
C ALA A 270 -15.32 -29.67 11.95
N LYS A 271 -15.11 -30.48 12.99
CA LYS A 271 -16.16 -31.13 13.78
C LYS A 271 -16.68 -30.29 14.95
N THR A 272 -16.03 -29.18 15.30
CA THR A 272 -16.39 -28.36 16.47
C THR A 272 -17.18 -27.12 16.05
N ARG A 273 -18.48 -27.09 16.38
CA ARG A 273 -19.37 -25.92 16.26
C ARG A 273 -19.82 -25.49 17.64
N GLY A 274 -20.13 -24.21 17.82
CA GLY A 274 -20.64 -23.68 19.08
C GLY A 274 -20.08 -22.30 19.42
N VAL A 275 -20.24 -21.92 20.69
CA VAL A 275 -19.80 -20.63 21.23
C VAL A 275 -18.31 -20.40 20.95
N GLY A 276 -17.97 -19.25 20.39
CA GLY A 276 -16.59 -18.86 20.10
C GLY A 276 -15.90 -19.69 19.02
N ARG A 277 -16.63 -20.54 18.28
CA ARG A 277 -16.07 -21.42 17.25
C ARG A 277 -16.24 -20.89 15.83
N GLY A 278 -16.95 -19.78 15.65
CA GLY A 278 -17.28 -19.24 14.34
C GLY A 278 -18.32 -20.07 13.58
N THR A 279 -18.72 -19.55 12.42
CA THR A 279 -19.74 -20.10 11.52
C THR A 279 -19.26 -20.02 10.07
N GLY A 280 -19.89 -20.79 9.17
CA GLY A 280 -19.48 -20.89 7.76
C GLY A 280 -18.67 -22.15 7.45
N GLU A 281 -18.31 -22.30 6.17
CA GLU A 281 -17.44 -23.37 5.70
C GLU A 281 -15.96 -23.00 5.93
N GLU A 282 -15.09 -24.01 6.04
CA GLU A 282 -13.64 -23.80 6.08
C GLU A 282 -13.10 -23.65 4.66
N THR A 283 -12.27 -22.64 4.43
CA THR A 283 -11.56 -22.45 3.15
C THR A 283 -10.17 -23.05 3.19
N GLU A 284 -9.63 -23.42 2.03
CA GLU A 284 -8.22 -23.85 1.90
C GLU A 284 -7.24 -22.72 2.24
N THR A 285 -7.62 -21.46 1.98
CA THR A 285 -6.87 -20.25 2.39
C THR A 285 -6.72 -20.12 3.91
N SER A 286 -7.64 -20.70 4.69
CA SER A 286 -7.53 -20.79 6.15
C SER A 286 -6.53 -21.85 6.63
N LYS A 287 -6.10 -22.77 5.75
CA LYS A 287 -5.14 -23.85 6.07
C LYS A 287 -3.70 -23.49 5.70
N GLY A 288 -3.50 -22.53 4.79
CA GLY A 288 -2.21 -22.11 4.28
C GLY A 288 -1.80 -20.70 4.74
N ALA A 289 -0.52 -20.56 5.05
CA ALA A 289 0.18 -19.36 5.52
C ALA A 289 -0.02 -18.98 7.00
N ASN A 290 1.06 -18.52 7.63
CA ASN A 290 1.26 -18.03 8.99
C ASN A 290 0.00 -17.64 9.80
N ASN A 291 -0.62 -18.62 10.45
CA ASN A 291 -1.72 -18.43 11.40
C ASN A 291 -1.25 -18.03 12.81
N LEU A 292 0.02 -17.60 12.94
CA LEU A 292 0.68 -17.34 14.22
C LEU A 292 -0.09 -16.34 15.10
N LEU A 293 -0.77 -15.38 14.47
CA LEU A 293 -1.50 -14.30 15.16
C LEU A 293 -3.03 -14.38 15.03
N ASP A 294 -3.57 -15.38 14.30
CA ASP A 294 -5.02 -15.49 14.10
C ASP A 294 -5.77 -15.98 15.35
N GLY A 295 -5.06 -16.57 16.31
CA GLY A 295 -5.62 -16.90 17.63
C GLY A 295 -6.79 -17.89 17.54
N ALA A 296 -7.93 -17.51 18.11
CA ALA A 296 -9.13 -18.35 18.18
C ALA A 296 -9.97 -18.32 16.88
N PRO A 297 -10.75 -19.39 16.61
CA PRO A 297 -11.68 -19.45 15.48
C PRO A 297 -12.63 -18.25 15.45
N ARG A 298 -12.87 -17.69 14.27
CA ARG A 298 -13.81 -16.57 14.06
C ARG A 298 -14.51 -16.67 12.71
N THR A 299 -15.63 -15.97 12.58
CA THR A 299 -16.40 -15.86 11.34
C THR A 299 -15.98 -14.60 10.59
N VAL A 300 -15.51 -14.73 9.36
CA VAL A 300 -15.11 -13.61 8.50
C VAL A 300 -15.83 -13.68 7.16
N SER A 301 -15.87 -12.59 6.42
CA SER A 301 -16.32 -12.59 5.02
C SER A 301 -15.30 -13.33 4.15
N LYS A 302 -15.77 -14.16 3.21
CA LYS A 302 -14.91 -14.85 2.24
C LYS A 302 -14.04 -13.87 1.46
N ALA A 303 -14.59 -12.73 1.07
CA ALA A 303 -13.87 -11.68 0.37
C ALA A 303 -12.69 -11.12 1.17
N THR A 304 -12.86 -10.99 2.49
CA THR A 304 -11.80 -10.57 3.43
C THR A 304 -10.69 -11.63 3.53
N ASP A 305 -11.05 -12.91 3.58
CA ASP A 305 -10.07 -14.01 3.61
C ASP A 305 -9.25 -14.06 2.32
N LEU A 306 -9.90 -13.86 1.16
CA LEU A 306 -9.23 -13.73 -0.14
C LEU A 306 -8.34 -12.48 -0.22
N LEU A 307 -8.76 -11.36 0.38
CA LEU A 307 -7.94 -10.15 0.46
C LEU A 307 -6.70 -10.37 1.31
N ALA A 308 -6.82 -11.08 2.44
CA ALA A 308 -5.68 -11.45 3.28
C ALA A 308 -4.66 -12.30 2.50
N ALA A 309 -5.14 -13.29 1.72
CA ALA A 309 -4.28 -14.10 0.85
C ALA A 309 -3.60 -13.26 -0.24
N HIS A 310 -4.34 -12.39 -0.93
CA HIS A 310 -3.79 -11.49 -1.94
C HIS A 310 -2.70 -10.58 -1.38
N VAL A 311 -2.90 -10.03 -0.18
CA VAL A 311 -1.90 -9.18 0.49
C VAL A 311 -0.65 -9.99 0.89
N ASP A 312 -0.82 -11.24 1.32
CA ASP A 312 0.31 -12.15 1.60
C ASP A 312 1.12 -12.46 0.33
N ASP A 313 0.43 -12.74 -0.79
CA ASP A 313 1.05 -13.00 -2.09
C ASP A 313 1.82 -11.78 -2.62
N VAL A 314 1.30 -10.57 -2.41
CA VAL A 314 2.00 -9.32 -2.78
C VAL A 314 3.28 -9.14 -1.95
N LEU A 315 3.22 -9.40 -0.64
CA LEU A 315 4.41 -9.34 0.23
C LEU A 315 5.42 -10.43 -0.13
N GLN A 316 4.96 -11.62 -0.49
CA GLN A 316 5.82 -12.70 -1.01
C GLN A 316 6.50 -12.27 -2.31
N SER A 317 5.73 -11.75 -3.27
CA SER A 317 6.23 -11.27 -4.55
C SER A 317 7.28 -10.18 -4.37
N ALA A 318 7.09 -9.27 -3.40
CA ALA A 318 8.07 -8.23 -3.08
C ALA A 318 9.43 -8.81 -2.61
N THR A 319 9.46 -10.01 -2.03
CA THR A 319 10.70 -10.69 -1.62
C THR A 319 11.35 -11.54 -2.71
N GLU A 320 10.62 -11.86 -3.77
CA GLU A 320 11.06 -12.76 -4.86
C GLU A 320 11.51 -12.02 -6.13
N LEU A 321 11.44 -10.69 -6.14
CA LEU A 321 11.98 -9.88 -7.23
C LEU A 321 13.50 -10.04 -7.36
N ASP A 322 14.05 -9.60 -8.49
CA ASP A 322 15.50 -9.54 -8.71
C ASP A 322 16.22 -8.85 -7.54
N PRO A 323 17.37 -9.33 -7.04
CA PRO A 323 18.07 -8.74 -5.90
C PRO A 323 18.36 -7.24 -6.02
N HIS A 324 18.41 -6.69 -7.24
CA HIS A 324 18.64 -5.27 -7.50
C HIS A 324 17.34 -4.42 -7.50
N ALA A 325 16.17 -5.06 -7.49
CA ALA A 325 14.82 -4.49 -7.57
C ALA A 325 14.34 -3.74 -6.32
N HIS A 326 15.23 -2.98 -5.67
CA HIS A 326 14.98 -2.34 -4.38
C HIS A 326 13.73 -1.44 -4.40
N ARG A 327 13.58 -0.61 -5.44
CA ARG A 327 12.45 0.34 -5.57
C ARG A 327 11.14 -0.37 -5.87
N ALA A 328 11.17 -1.35 -6.77
CA ALA A 328 9.99 -2.14 -7.13
C ALA A 328 9.50 -2.97 -5.93
N SER A 329 10.42 -3.59 -5.18
CA SER A 329 10.13 -4.31 -3.95
C SER A 329 9.51 -3.39 -2.90
N ALA A 330 10.10 -2.20 -2.68
CA ALA A 330 9.55 -1.21 -1.76
C ALA A 330 8.14 -0.73 -2.16
N SER A 331 7.90 -0.50 -3.46
CA SER A 331 6.60 -0.08 -3.99
C SER A 331 5.52 -1.16 -3.79
N LEU A 332 5.84 -2.43 -4.05
CA LEU A 332 4.93 -3.56 -3.81
C LEU A 332 4.66 -3.78 -2.33
N ALA A 333 5.69 -3.72 -1.48
CA ALA A 333 5.54 -3.85 -0.04
C ALA A 333 4.65 -2.74 0.53
N ALA A 334 4.82 -1.49 0.07
CA ALA A 334 3.94 -0.38 0.42
C ALA A 334 2.50 -0.63 -0.08
N ALA A 335 2.34 -1.10 -1.32
CA ALA A 335 1.03 -1.40 -1.90
C ALA A 335 0.24 -2.43 -1.06
N ALA A 336 0.91 -3.41 -0.46
CA ALA A 336 0.29 -4.36 0.47
C ALA A 336 -0.32 -3.67 1.70
N ALA A 337 0.36 -2.69 2.29
CA ALA A 337 -0.16 -1.89 3.40
C ALA A 337 -1.34 -1.01 2.93
N ASP A 338 -1.23 -0.42 1.75
CA ASP A 338 -2.28 0.42 1.17
C ASP A 338 -3.55 -0.36 0.82
N CYS A 339 -3.47 -1.67 0.53
CA CYS A 339 -4.65 -2.53 0.37
C CYS A 339 -5.54 -2.53 1.63
N LEU A 340 -4.95 -2.52 2.83
CA LEU A 340 -5.70 -2.50 4.09
C LEU A 340 -6.37 -1.14 4.35
N ASP A 341 -5.69 -0.05 3.98
CA ASP A 341 -6.29 1.28 4.05
C ASP A 341 -7.39 1.47 3.00
N LEU A 342 -7.19 0.94 1.80
CA LEU A 342 -8.23 0.93 0.78
C LEU A 342 -9.47 0.15 1.25
N PHE A 343 -9.28 -1.01 1.88
CA PHE A 343 -10.37 -1.77 2.49
C PHE A 343 -11.15 -0.93 3.51
N ARG A 344 -10.46 -0.25 4.43
CA ARG A 344 -11.11 0.56 5.48
C ARG A 344 -11.95 1.68 4.87
N ALA A 345 -11.46 2.32 3.82
CA ALA A 345 -12.16 3.42 3.16
C ALA A 345 -13.35 2.91 2.32
N CYS A 346 -13.14 1.86 1.52
CA CYS A 346 -14.15 1.34 0.60
C CYS A 346 -15.34 0.69 1.31
N VAL A 347 -15.11 -0.14 2.33
CA VAL A 347 -16.19 -0.87 2.98
C VAL A 347 -17.12 0.06 3.75
N ILE A 348 -16.58 1.07 4.44
CA ILE A 348 -17.41 2.05 5.15
C ILE A 348 -18.24 2.88 4.17
N ALA A 349 -17.66 3.30 3.05
CA ALA A 349 -18.37 4.05 2.02
C ALA A 349 -19.49 3.22 1.37
N ALA A 350 -19.25 1.93 1.10
CA ALA A 350 -20.20 1.07 0.40
C ALA A 350 -21.26 0.43 1.32
N ARG A 351 -20.88 0.06 2.54
CA ARG A 351 -21.70 -0.77 3.45
C ARG A 351 -22.02 -0.10 4.79
N GLY A 352 -21.68 1.18 4.96
CA GLY A 352 -21.87 1.89 6.23
C GLY A 352 -23.30 1.80 6.79
N GLU A 353 -24.32 1.86 5.92
CA GLU A 353 -25.72 1.74 6.37
C GLU A 353 -26.08 0.31 6.80
N GLN A 354 -25.57 -0.70 6.09
CA GLN A 354 -25.75 -2.09 6.48
C GLN A 354 -25.11 -2.37 7.84
N LEU A 355 -23.89 -1.86 8.06
CA LEU A 355 -23.17 -2.00 9.33
C LEU A 355 -23.86 -1.26 10.48
N LYS A 356 -24.61 -0.19 10.20
CA LYS A 356 -25.41 0.54 11.20
C LYS A 356 -26.76 -0.10 11.50
N THR A 357 -27.24 -1.02 10.68
CA THR A 357 -28.58 -1.60 10.79
C THR A 357 -28.53 -3.07 11.23
N ILE A 358 -27.69 -3.88 10.59
CA ILE A 358 -27.62 -5.34 10.78
C ILE A 358 -26.52 -5.71 11.78
N HIS A 359 -26.91 -6.20 12.97
CA HIS A 359 -25.96 -6.59 14.04
C HIS A 359 -24.92 -7.61 13.58
N ALA A 360 -25.35 -8.69 12.93
CA ALA A 360 -24.46 -9.75 12.45
C ALA A 360 -23.40 -9.21 11.48
N ALA A 361 -23.77 -8.27 10.59
CA ALA A 361 -22.85 -7.66 9.65
C ALA A 361 -21.78 -6.83 10.37
N SER A 362 -22.15 -6.08 11.42
CA SER A 362 -21.20 -5.33 12.26
C SER A 362 -20.18 -6.26 12.94
N LEU A 363 -20.63 -7.41 13.45
CA LEU A 363 -19.76 -8.37 14.13
C LEU A 363 -18.81 -9.11 13.17
N VAL A 364 -19.29 -9.47 11.98
CA VAL A 364 -18.44 -10.05 10.93
C VAL A 364 -17.41 -9.02 10.47
N PHE A 365 -17.81 -7.75 10.31
CA PHE A 365 -16.88 -6.68 9.93
C PHE A 365 -15.82 -6.41 11.01
N TYR A 366 -16.19 -6.49 12.29
CA TYR A 366 -15.22 -6.50 13.40
C TYR A 366 -14.21 -7.63 13.21
N ASN A 367 -14.67 -8.87 12.98
CA ASN A 367 -13.78 -10.00 12.77
C ASN A 367 -12.91 -9.83 11.51
N ASP A 368 -13.45 -9.25 10.44
CA ASP A 368 -12.74 -8.98 9.19
C ASP A 368 -11.56 -8.04 9.41
N CYS A 369 -11.80 -6.93 10.12
CA CYS A 369 -10.76 -5.95 10.46
C CYS A 369 -9.64 -6.59 11.27
N HIS A 370 -9.99 -7.37 12.31
CA HIS A 370 -9.02 -8.06 13.15
C HIS A 370 -8.31 -9.20 12.42
N HIS A 371 -8.99 -9.89 11.49
CA HIS A 371 -8.40 -10.96 10.66
C HIS A 371 -7.34 -10.39 9.73
N LEU A 372 -7.68 -9.37 8.93
CA LEU A 372 -6.75 -8.68 8.05
C LEU A 372 -5.56 -8.10 8.82
N ALA A 373 -5.81 -7.45 9.96
CA ALA A 373 -4.76 -6.89 10.80
C ALA A 373 -3.78 -7.96 11.30
N ASN A 374 -4.28 -9.11 11.73
CA ASN A 374 -3.46 -10.20 12.26
C ASN A 374 -2.68 -10.92 11.16
N ARG A 375 -3.35 -11.27 10.04
CA ARG A 375 -2.73 -11.90 8.87
C ARG A 375 -1.63 -11.04 8.28
N PHE A 376 -1.91 -9.75 8.09
CA PHE A 376 -0.92 -8.81 7.59
C PHE A 376 0.27 -8.65 8.53
N SER A 377 0.03 -8.50 9.85
CA SER A 377 1.11 -8.40 10.83
C SER A 377 1.99 -9.66 10.84
N ALA A 378 1.37 -10.85 10.77
CA ALA A 378 2.09 -12.12 10.71
C ALA A 378 2.92 -12.25 9.42
N SER A 379 2.34 -11.83 8.29
CA SER A 379 2.98 -11.81 6.98
C SER A 379 4.21 -10.89 6.94
N VAL A 380 4.07 -9.66 7.44
CA VAL A 380 5.16 -8.69 7.56
C VAL A 380 6.26 -9.20 8.48
N PHE A 381 5.90 -9.75 9.65
CA PHE A 381 6.87 -10.31 10.59
C PHE A 381 7.66 -11.48 9.98
N ALA A 382 6.98 -12.42 9.33
CA ALA A 382 7.61 -13.59 8.74
C ALA A 382 8.60 -13.24 7.62
N ARG A 383 8.37 -12.12 6.91
CA ARG A 383 9.19 -11.68 5.77
C ARG A 383 10.11 -10.51 6.09
N GLY A 384 10.09 -9.97 7.31
CA GLY A 384 10.75 -8.71 7.66
C GLY A 384 12.24 -8.67 7.29
N VAL A 385 12.98 -9.74 7.60
CA VAL A 385 14.42 -9.84 7.27
C VAL A 385 14.67 -9.94 5.76
N ALA A 386 13.82 -10.67 5.03
CA ALA A 386 13.95 -10.80 3.58
C ALA A 386 13.64 -9.45 2.89
N LEU A 387 12.56 -8.78 3.32
CA LEU A 387 12.19 -7.45 2.84
C LEU A 387 13.27 -6.40 3.15
N GLU A 388 13.85 -6.42 4.35
CA GLU A 388 14.92 -5.49 4.72
C GLU A 388 16.18 -5.67 3.85
N ARG A 389 16.57 -6.91 3.58
CA ARG A 389 17.67 -7.22 2.65
C ARG A 389 17.36 -6.78 1.23
N GLN A 390 16.13 -7.03 0.77
CA GLN A 390 15.68 -6.70 -0.58
C GLN A 390 15.48 -5.20 -0.81
N ILE A 391 15.09 -4.44 0.22
CA ILE A 391 14.81 -3.00 0.12
C ILE A 391 16.03 -2.15 0.55
N GLY A 392 16.96 -2.73 1.31
CA GLY A 392 18.12 -2.05 1.88
C GLY A 392 17.81 -1.23 3.15
N ARG A 393 16.57 -1.29 3.65
CA ARG A 393 16.13 -0.65 4.90
C ARG A 393 14.89 -1.34 5.45
N THR A 394 14.64 -1.20 6.75
CA THR A 394 13.42 -1.70 7.39
C THR A 394 12.17 -0.98 6.83
N PRO A 395 11.20 -1.70 6.23
CA PRO A 395 10.02 -1.07 5.65
C PRO A 395 8.97 -0.75 6.73
N ALA A 396 8.41 0.47 6.70
CA ALA A 396 7.37 0.91 7.63
C ALA A 396 5.98 0.45 7.17
N LEU A 397 5.65 -0.83 7.39
CA LEU A 397 4.42 -1.44 6.84
C LEU A 397 3.26 -1.53 7.82
N ILE A 398 3.50 -1.49 9.13
CA ILE A 398 2.52 -1.81 10.18
C ILE A 398 1.54 -0.65 10.50
N TRP A 399 1.74 0.52 9.90
CA TRP A 399 0.88 1.68 10.13
C TRP A 399 -0.64 1.46 9.92
N PRO A 400 -1.14 0.56 9.02
CA PRO A 400 -2.57 0.42 8.84
C PRO A 400 -3.24 -0.52 9.84
N VAL A 401 -2.46 -1.22 10.66
CA VAL A 401 -2.95 -2.30 11.55
C VAL A 401 -3.84 -1.75 12.66
N GLU A 402 -3.36 -0.78 13.43
CA GLU A 402 -4.10 -0.23 14.58
C GLU A 402 -5.36 0.56 14.15
N PRO A 403 -5.30 1.43 13.13
CA PRO A 403 -6.52 2.08 12.62
C PRO A 403 -7.58 1.09 12.14
N LEU A 404 -7.17 -0.04 11.57
CA LEU A 404 -8.09 -1.08 11.12
C LEU A 404 -8.77 -1.78 12.30
N ARG A 405 -8.01 -2.14 13.35
CA ARG A 405 -8.60 -2.71 14.59
C ARG A 405 -9.55 -1.74 15.26
N ALA A 406 -9.16 -0.48 15.42
CA ALA A 406 -9.98 0.56 16.02
C ALA A 406 -11.31 0.75 15.26
N LEU A 407 -11.30 0.65 13.93
CA LEU A 407 -12.51 0.71 13.12
C LEU A 407 -13.46 -0.47 13.39
N GLY A 408 -12.91 -1.68 13.50
CA GLY A 408 -13.66 -2.88 13.88
C GLY A 408 -14.27 -2.72 15.28
N ASP A 409 -13.47 -2.28 16.26
CA ASP A 409 -13.87 -2.10 17.65
C ASP A 409 -15.00 -1.07 17.78
N ALA A 410 -14.86 0.09 17.12
CA ALA A 410 -15.89 1.13 17.10
C ALA A 410 -17.20 0.62 16.47
N THR A 411 -17.11 -0.19 15.40
CA THR A 411 -18.28 -0.76 14.74
C THR A 411 -19.00 -1.77 15.62
N ARG A 412 -18.26 -2.63 16.34
CA ARG A 412 -18.83 -3.55 17.33
C ARG A 412 -19.50 -2.80 18.48
N ALA A 413 -18.81 -1.81 19.04
CA ALA A 413 -19.31 -1.03 20.16
C ALA A 413 -20.63 -0.33 19.82
N GLU A 414 -20.75 0.28 18.63
CA GLU A 414 -22.00 0.90 18.20
C GLU A 414 -23.12 -0.12 17.98
N ALA A 415 -22.82 -1.31 17.46
CA ALA A 415 -23.79 -2.39 17.32
C ALA A 415 -24.33 -2.85 18.70
N ASN A 416 -23.45 -3.04 19.68
CA ASN A 416 -23.83 -3.41 21.05
C ASN A 416 -24.63 -2.29 21.74
N ASN A 417 -24.24 -1.03 21.57
CA ASN A 417 -24.98 0.12 22.09
C ASN A 417 -26.39 0.23 21.50
N ARG A 418 -26.57 -0.08 20.21
CA ARG A 418 -27.91 -0.16 19.60
C ARG A 418 -28.75 -1.27 20.22
N ALA A 419 -28.17 -2.46 20.42
CA ALA A 419 -28.87 -3.57 21.04
C ALA A 419 -29.28 -3.26 22.49
N LEU A 420 -28.43 -2.60 23.27
CA LEU A 420 -28.75 -2.14 24.62
C LEU A 420 -29.87 -1.10 24.62
N ARG A 421 -29.86 -0.15 23.67
CA ARG A 421 -30.96 0.82 23.52
C ARG A 421 -32.27 0.15 23.14
N GLU A 422 -32.25 -0.82 22.24
CA GLU A 422 -33.43 -1.61 21.87
C GLU A 422 -33.96 -2.41 23.06
N LEU A 423 -33.07 -3.01 23.86
CA LEU A 423 -33.41 -3.73 25.08
C LEU A 423 -34.12 -2.82 26.09
N HIS A 424 -33.54 -1.65 26.41
CA HIS A 424 -34.14 -0.71 27.35
C HIS A 424 -35.48 -0.17 26.81
N ALA A 425 -35.54 0.23 25.54
CA ALA A 425 -36.79 0.68 24.92
C ALA A 425 -37.88 -0.39 24.97
N ALA A 426 -37.53 -1.68 24.83
CA ALA A 426 -38.48 -2.77 24.98
C ALA A 426 -39.05 -2.86 26.41
N LEU A 427 -38.22 -2.63 27.43
CA LEU A 427 -38.60 -2.60 28.85
C LEU A 427 -39.45 -1.37 29.21
N ASP A 428 -39.14 -0.21 28.63
CA ASP A 428 -39.83 1.05 28.94
C ASP A 428 -41.31 1.05 28.50
N VAL A 429 -41.71 0.16 27.58
CA VAL A 429 -43.13 0.01 27.19
C VAL A 429 -44.02 -0.37 28.36
N ALA A 430 -43.51 -1.10 29.36
CA ALA A 430 -44.28 -1.46 30.55
C ALA A 430 -44.56 -0.27 31.48
N SER A 431 -43.82 0.85 31.35
CA SER A 431 -43.90 2.00 32.27
C SER A 431 -43.73 1.62 33.74
N GLY A 432 -42.93 0.58 34.00
CA GLY A 432 -42.67 0.05 35.33
C GLY A 432 -43.51 -1.18 35.68
N PHE A 433 -43.33 -1.69 36.91
CA PHE A 433 -43.93 -2.95 37.37
C PHE A 433 -45.06 -2.75 38.39
N LEU A 434 -45.41 -1.51 38.70
CA LEU A 434 -46.53 -1.13 39.56
C LEU A 434 -47.87 -1.62 38.99
N ARG A 435 -48.82 -1.98 39.87
CA ARG A 435 -50.16 -2.47 39.47
C ARG A 435 -50.10 -3.76 38.65
N SER A 436 -49.08 -4.59 38.87
CA SER A 436 -48.87 -5.86 38.18
C SER A 436 -50.01 -6.87 38.35
N ALA A 437 -50.86 -6.71 39.37
CA ALA A 437 -52.06 -7.50 39.57
C ALA A 437 -53.17 -7.21 38.55
N GLU A 438 -53.16 -6.03 37.92
CA GLU A 438 -54.16 -5.67 36.91
C GLU A 438 -53.90 -6.39 35.61
N VAL A 439 -54.92 -7.08 35.08
CA VAL A 439 -54.81 -7.95 33.90
C VAL A 439 -54.10 -7.25 32.73
N GLN A 440 -54.51 -6.02 32.40
CA GLN A 440 -53.94 -5.29 31.27
C GLN A 440 -52.47 -4.90 31.50
N VAL A 441 -52.14 -4.42 32.70
CA VAL A 441 -50.78 -4.01 33.07
C VAL A 441 -49.85 -5.23 33.10
N LYS A 442 -50.32 -6.34 33.67
CA LYS A 442 -49.61 -7.63 33.67
C LYS A 442 -49.29 -8.09 32.25
N GLU A 443 -50.26 -8.05 31.35
CA GLU A 443 -50.04 -8.40 29.95
C GLU A 443 -48.98 -7.51 29.28
N ASP A 444 -49.00 -6.21 29.57
CA ASP A 444 -48.05 -5.26 28.98
C ASP A 444 -46.63 -5.46 29.53
N ILE A 445 -46.48 -5.75 30.82
CA ILE A 445 -45.22 -6.19 31.44
C ILE A 445 -44.70 -7.47 30.79
N VAL A 446 -45.55 -8.50 30.64
CA VAL A 446 -45.17 -9.78 30.02
C VAL A 446 -44.74 -9.59 28.57
N LYS A 447 -45.47 -8.78 27.78
CA LYS A 447 -45.12 -8.46 26.39
C LYS A 447 -43.79 -7.69 26.32
N SER A 448 -43.57 -6.74 27.23
CA SER A 448 -42.32 -5.98 27.34
C SER A 448 -41.13 -6.88 27.64
N ILE A 449 -41.25 -7.76 28.64
CA ILE A 449 -40.25 -8.78 28.99
C ILE A 449 -39.98 -9.72 27.82
N ALA A 450 -41.02 -10.20 27.13
CA ALA A 450 -40.85 -11.08 25.97
C ALA A 450 -40.05 -10.40 24.85
N ARG A 451 -40.31 -9.10 24.59
CA ARG A 451 -39.53 -8.30 23.63
C ARG A 451 -38.07 -8.14 24.08
N ALA A 452 -37.83 -7.80 25.33
CA ALA A 452 -36.48 -7.67 25.88
C ALA A 452 -35.68 -8.98 25.80
N ARG A 453 -36.30 -10.11 26.18
CA ARG A 453 -35.72 -11.45 26.03
C ARG A 453 -35.43 -11.81 24.57
N HIS A 454 -36.31 -11.41 23.64
CA HIS A 454 -36.08 -11.62 22.22
C HIS A 454 -34.83 -10.86 21.71
N VAL A 455 -34.58 -9.64 22.21
CA VAL A 455 -33.35 -8.90 21.90
C VAL A 455 -32.12 -9.67 22.39
N ILE A 456 -32.13 -10.13 23.65
CA ILE A 456 -31.03 -10.94 24.22
C ILE A 456 -30.82 -12.21 23.39
N HIS A 457 -31.89 -12.92 23.05
CA HIS A 457 -31.81 -14.14 22.25
C HIS A 457 -31.19 -13.86 20.89
N ARG A 458 -31.74 -12.92 20.13
CA ARG A 458 -31.29 -12.62 18.78
C ARG A 458 -29.83 -12.13 18.79
N VAL A 459 -29.55 -11.08 19.57
CA VAL A 459 -28.25 -10.40 19.56
C VAL A 459 -27.19 -11.22 20.29
N GLY A 460 -27.52 -11.77 21.47
CA GLY A 460 -26.61 -12.60 22.25
C GLY A 460 -26.23 -13.88 21.53
N THR A 461 -27.20 -14.56 20.90
CA THR A 461 -26.90 -15.74 20.06
C THR A 461 -26.01 -15.37 18.88
N THR A 462 -26.28 -14.29 18.17
CA THR A 462 -25.38 -13.87 17.07
C THR A 462 -23.98 -13.59 17.60
N SER A 463 -23.85 -12.86 18.71
CA SER A 463 -22.55 -12.47 19.28
C SER A 463 -21.72 -13.68 19.70
N MET A 464 -22.32 -14.62 20.42
CA MET A 464 -21.64 -15.83 20.93
C MET A 464 -21.14 -16.77 19.83
N TYR A 465 -21.77 -16.80 18.65
CA TYR A 465 -21.39 -17.74 17.58
C TYR A 465 -20.56 -17.08 16.48
N VAL A 466 -20.70 -15.76 16.26
CA VAL A 466 -19.92 -15.02 15.27
C VAL A 466 -18.54 -14.63 15.81
N LEU A 467 -18.49 -14.11 17.04
CA LEU A 467 -17.27 -13.62 17.67
C LEU A 467 -16.52 -14.74 18.40
N PRO A 468 -15.20 -14.62 18.56
CA PRO A 468 -14.41 -15.54 19.38
C PRO A 468 -14.77 -15.42 20.87
N ASP A 469 -14.60 -16.51 21.62
CA ASP A 469 -14.69 -16.51 23.09
C ASP A 469 -13.38 -15.93 23.68
N PRO A 470 -13.43 -15.09 24.73
CA PRO A 470 -14.60 -14.73 25.56
C PRO A 470 -15.44 -13.56 25.05
N ILE A 471 -15.05 -12.90 23.96
CA ILE A 471 -15.62 -11.62 23.51
C ILE A 471 -17.12 -11.73 23.24
N GLY A 472 -17.54 -12.71 22.43
CA GLY A 472 -18.96 -12.88 22.10
C GLY A 472 -19.83 -13.22 23.31
N THR A 473 -19.28 -13.97 24.26
CA THR A 473 -19.94 -14.33 25.52
C THR A 473 -20.10 -13.10 26.42
N GLN A 474 -19.09 -12.22 26.48
CA GLN A 474 -19.15 -10.98 27.25
C GLN A 474 -20.18 -10.00 26.68
N ASP A 475 -20.23 -9.81 25.37
CA ASP A 475 -21.22 -8.95 24.71
C ASP A 475 -22.66 -9.44 24.99
N ALA A 476 -22.89 -10.75 24.95
CA ALA A 476 -24.19 -11.33 25.29
C ALA A 476 -24.53 -11.19 26.78
N ALA A 477 -23.53 -11.36 27.66
CA ALA A 477 -23.69 -11.24 29.10
C ALA A 477 -24.02 -9.80 29.51
N GLU A 478 -23.46 -8.80 28.84
CA GLU A 478 -23.77 -7.39 29.10
C GLU A 478 -25.27 -7.08 28.89
N LEU A 479 -25.87 -7.57 27.80
CA LEU A 479 -27.31 -7.43 27.57
C LEU A 479 -28.14 -8.08 28.69
N ALA A 480 -27.80 -9.32 29.04
CA ALA A 480 -28.52 -10.06 30.08
C ALA A 480 -28.33 -9.42 31.47
N LEU A 481 -27.17 -8.83 31.75
CA LEU A 481 -26.87 -8.11 32.98
C LEU A 481 -27.71 -6.83 33.09
N HIS A 482 -27.78 -6.03 32.02
CA HIS A 482 -28.61 -4.82 31.97
C HIS A 482 -30.08 -5.15 32.18
N TYR A 483 -30.57 -6.20 31.52
CA TYR A 483 -31.93 -6.71 31.72
C TYR A 483 -32.18 -7.13 33.17
N ALA A 484 -31.30 -7.94 33.76
CA ALA A 484 -31.43 -8.40 35.15
C ALA A 484 -31.49 -7.23 36.13
N ARG A 485 -30.54 -6.29 36.03
CA ARG A 485 -30.48 -5.10 36.88
C ARG A 485 -31.71 -4.22 36.74
N ARG A 486 -32.20 -4.02 35.52
CA ARG A 486 -33.39 -3.19 35.28
C ARG A 486 -34.61 -3.77 35.96
N VAL A 487 -34.85 -5.09 35.84
CA VAL A 487 -35.99 -5.75 36.49
C VAL A 487 -35.83 -5.78 38.00
N THR A 488 -34.62 -6.03 38.53
CA THR A 488 -34.36 -5.95 39.98
C THR A 488 -34.68 -4.56 40.52
N LEU A 489 -34.24 -3.50 39.84
CA LEU A 489 -34.48 -2.13 40.26
C LEU A 489 -35.97 -1.80 40.29
N GLU A 490 -36.72 -2.19 39.25
CA GLU A 490 -38.18 -1.97 39.18
C GLU A 490 -38.88 -2.53 40.42
N ILE A 491 -38.62 -3.78 40.78
CA ILE A 491 -39.28 -4.43 41.91
C ILE A 491 -38.79 -3.86 43.25
N LEU A 492 -37.48 -3.68 43.43
CA LEU A 492 -36.92 -3.17 44.68
C LEU A 492 -37.27 -1.69 44.94
N SER A 493 -37.71 -0.95 43.92
CA SER A 493 -38.14 0.45 44.04
C SER A 493 -39.61 0.62 44.42
N MET A 494 -40.39 -0.46 44.50
CA MET A 494 -41.80 -0.40 44.91
C MET A 494 -41.92 -0.08 46.40
N GLU A 495 -42.76 0.89 46.75
CA GLU A 495 -42.97 1.31 48.14
C GLU A 495 -43.94 0.39 48.90
N ASP A 496 -44.93 -0.16 48.20
CA ASP A 496 -45.96 -1.07 48.73
C ASP A 496 -46.25 -2.15 47.67
N ILE A 497 -46.36 -3.39 48.10
CA ILE A 497 -46.63 -4.55 47.25
C ILE A 497 -47.77 -5.33 47.90
N SER A 498 -48.96 -5.28 47.28
CA SER A 498 -50.11 -6.09 47.70
C SER A 498 -49.88 -7.59 47.51
N VAL A 499 -50.73 -8.41 48.12
CA VAL A 499 -50.66 -9.89 47.96
C VAL A 499 -50.90 -10.28 46.50
N GLU A 500 -51.87 -9.64 45.85
CA GLU A 500 -52.19 -9.89 44.45
C GLU A 500 -51.02 -9.46 43.53
N GLU A 501 -50.33 -8.37 43.84
CA GLU A 501 -49.14 -7.93 43.10
C GLU A 501 -47.96 -8.86 43.33
N SER A 502 -47.74 -9.36 44.55
CA SER A 502 -46.64 -10.28 44.84
C SER A 502 -46.81 -11.63 44.11
N GLU A 503 -48.05 -12.14 44.03
CA GLU A 503 -48.40 -13.30 43.21
C GLU A 503 -48.14 -13.05 41.72
N ALA A 504 -48.59 -11.91 41.19
CA ALA A 504 -48.40 -11.54 39.79
C ALA A 504 -46.91 -11.37 39.44
N LEU A 505 -46.13 -10.70 40.30
CA LEU A 505 -44.69 -10.51 40.12
C LEU A 505 -43.93 -11.84 40.17
N THR A 506 -44.34 -12.76 41.04
CA THR A 506 -43.73 -14.10 41.12
C THR A 506 -43.87 -14.84 39.80
N GLU A 507 -45.06 -14.83 39.19
CA GLU A 507 -45.31 -15.42 37.87
C GLU A 507 -44.49 -14.72 36.77
N ILE A 508 -44.50 -13.39 36.77
CA ILE A 508 -43.74 -12.57 35.81
C ILE A 508 -42.25 -12.92 35.88
N ILE A 509 -41.64 -12.97 37.07
CA ILE A 509 -40.22 -13.28 37.25
C ILE A 509 -39.91 -14.71 36.79
N GLY A 510 -40.79 -15.66 37.08
CA GLY A 510 -40.64 -17.06 36.65
C GLY A 510 -40.48 -17.17 35.14
N VAL A 511 -41.31 -16.46 34.37
CA VAL A 511 -41.22 -16.40 32.90
C VAL A 511 -40.01 -15.57 32.45
N ALA A 512 -39.79 -14.42 33.10
CA ALA A 512 -38.76 -13.45 32.75
C ALA A 512 -37.33 -13.99 32.87
N PHE A 513 -37.07 -14.86 33.84
CA PHE A 513 -35.74 -15.41 34.17
C PHE A 513 -35.62 -16.91 33.87
N ALA A 514 -36.54 -17.47 33.10
CA ALA A 514 -36.37 -18.79 32.50
C ALA A 514 -35.10 -18.79 31.62
N SER A 515 -34.20 -19.75 31.86
CA SER A 515 -32.95 -19.90 31.10
C SER A 515 -33.20 -20.43 29.68
N GLU A 516 -34.30 -21.15 29.50
CA GLU A 516 -34.69 -21.71 28.21
C GLU A 516 -34.91 -20.63 27.16
N GLY A 517 -34.29 -20.81 25.99
CA GLY A 517 -34.41 -19.88 24.87
C GLY A 517 -33.79 -18.50 25.09
N LEU A 518 -32.96 -18.34 26.13
CA LEU A 518 -32.30 -17.05 26.38
C LEU A 518 -31.21 -16.75 25.34
N VAL A 519 -30.42 -17.76 24.97
CA VAL A 519 -29.43 -17.72 23.88
C VAL A 519 -29.29 -19.11 23.26
N GLY A 520 -28.65 -19.17 22.10
CA GLY A 520 -28.34 -20.41 21.40
C GLY A 520 -29.54 -21.01 20.67
N LYS A 521 -29.30 -22.17 20.06
CA LYS A 521 -30.35 -23.00 19.49
C LYS A 521 -31.10 -23.74 20.60
N LYS A 522 -32.31 -24.21 20.31
CA LYS A 522 -33.09 -25.00 21.27
C LYS A 522 -32.26 -26.21 21.72
N GLY A 523 -32.01 -26.33 23.03
CA GLY A 523 -31.22 -27.40 23.64
C GLY A 523 -29.71 -27.12 23.76
N ASP A 524 -29.23 -25.91 23.43
CA ASP A 524 -27.82 -25.53 23.63
C ASP A 524 -27.55 -25.11 25.08
N GLU A 525 -27.48 -26.10 25.98
CA GLU A 525 -27.25 -25.87 27.41
C GLU A 525 -25.86 -25.27 27.70
N ASP A 526 -24.87 -25.53 26.84
CA ASP A 526 -23.51 -25.02 27.01
C ASP A 526 -23.46 -23.51 26.77
N ALA A 527 -24.16 -23.01 25.75
CA ALA A 527 -24.30 -21.57 25.53
C ALA A 527 -25.00 -20.88 26.71
N ILE A 528 -26.09 -21.46 27.20
CA ILE A 528 -26.81 -20.94 28.37
C ILE A 528 -25.90 -20.92 29.61
N ARG A 529 -25.16 -22.00 29.86
CA ARG A 529 -24.24 -22.10 31.00
C ARG A 529 -23.10 -21.10 30.91
N ALA A 530 -22.54 -20.89 29.71
CA ALA A 530 -21.50 -19.91 29.47
C ALA A 530 -22.01 -18.49 29.72
N LEU A 531 -23.19 -18.16 29.21
CA LEU A 531 -23.84 -16.85 29.43
C LEU A 531 -24.07 -16.60 30.92
N LEU A 532 -24.74 -17.51 31.63
CA LEU A 532 -25.09 -17.31 33.04
C LEU A 532 -23.86 -17.20 33.93
N ARG A 533 -22.78 -17.92 33.60
CA ARG A 533 -21.49 -17.76 34.29
C ARG A 533 -20.90 -16.36 34.07
N ALA A 534 -21.00 -15.83 32.85
CA ALA A 534 -20.47 -14.52 32.50
C ALA A 534 -21.31 -13.36 33.09
N VAL A 535 -22.64 -13.52 33.18
CA VAL A 535 -23.53 -12.55 33.86
C VAL A 535 -23.24 -12.49 35.37
N GLY A 536 -22.85 -13.62 35.97
CA GLY A 536 -22.52 -13.70 37.38
C GLY A 536 -23.76 -13.72 38.29
N PRO A 537 -23.68 -13.19 39.53
CA PRO A 537 -24.71 -13.38 40.56
C PRO A 537 -26.01 -12.61 40.28
N GLU A 538 -25.98 -11.59 39.44
CA GLU A 538 -27.11 -10.67 39.21
C GLU A 538 -28.33 -11.39 38.62
N TRP A 539 -28.11 -12.35 37.71
CA TRP A 539 -29.20 -13.18 37.19
C TRP A 539 -29.86 -14.01 38.30
N GLN A 540 -29.03 -14.55 39.20
CA GLN A 540 -29.52 -15.36 40.32
C GLN A 540 -30.21 -14.50 41.39
N LYS A 541 -29.75 -13.25 41.59
CA LYS A 541 -30.38 -12.27 42.48
C LYS A 541 -31.86 -12.07 42.13
N VAL A 542 -32.21 -11.94 40.85
CA VAL A 542 -33.61 -11.74 40.44
C VAL A 542 -34.45 -13.00 40.61
N ARG A 543 -33.86 -14.19 40.36
CA ARG A 543 -34.54 -15.45 40.62
C ARG A 543 -34.85 -15.63 42.11
N GLU A 544 -33.90 -15.26 42.96
CA GLU A 544 -34.10 -15.27 44.41
C GLU A 544 -35.14 -14.22 44.85
N LEU A 545 -35.19 -13.06 44.21
CA LEU A 545 -36.25 -12.07 44.43
C LEU A 545 -37.65 -12.65 44.14
N GLY A 546 -37.78 -13.46 43.08
CA GLY A 546 -39.00 -14.21 42.77
C GLY A 546 -39.39 -15.20 43.86
N VAL A 547 -38.41 -15.88 44.47
CA VAL A 547 -38.67 -16.75 45.64
C VAL A 547 -39.13 -15.92 46.83
N MET A 548 -38.46 -14.79 47.11
CA MET A 548 -38.77 -13.92 48.24
C MET A 548 -40.18 -13.32 48.19
N LEU A 549 -40.71 -13.01 47.01
CA LEU A 549 -42.09 -12.49 46.86
C LEU A 549 -43.17 -13.44 47.38
N SER A 550 -42.90 -14.75 47.35
CA SER A 550 -43.84 -15.80 47.79
C SER A 550 -43.45 -16.44 49.13
N ALA A 551 -42.33 -16.00 49.73
CA ALA A 551 -41.80 -16.59 50.95
C ALA A 551 -42.41 -15.94 52.20
N PRO A 552 -42.64 -16.70 53.28
CA PRO A 552 -43.05 -16.11 54.54
C PRO A 552 -41.89 -15.29 55.14
N LEU A 553 -42.22 -14.21 55.86
CA LEU A 553 -41.26 -13.26 56.44
C LEU A 553 -40.11 -13.94 57.23
N ARG A 554 -40.41 -14.98 58.00
CA ARG A 554 -39.41 -15.72 58.80
C ARG A 554 -38.38 -16.42 57.92
N ASP A 555 -38.76 -16.92 56.75
CA ASP A 555 -37.87 -17.62 55.84
C ASP A 555 -36.92 -16.64 55.16
N ILE A 556 -37.39 -15.45 54.79
CA ILE A 556 -36.55 -14.38 54.24
C ILE A 556 -35.47 -13.97 55.26
N ALA A 557 -35.87 -13.71 56.52
CA ALA A 557 -34.93 -13.37 57.58
C ALA A 557 -33.92 -14.49 57.86
N THR A 558 -34.38 -15.74 57.84
CA THR A 558 -33.51 -16.91 58.04
C THR A 558 -32.52 -17.09 56.88
N SER A 559 -32.95 -16.88 55.64
CA SER A 559 -32.07 -16.88 54.46
C SER A 559 -31.00 -15.80 54.54
N TRP A 560 -31.37 -14.60 55.01
CA TRP A 560 -30.40 -13.54 55.30
C TRP A 560 -29.36 -13.95 56.35
N GLU A 561 -29.78 -14.48 57.50
CA GLU A 561 -28.85 -14.89 58.56
C GLU A 561 -27.91 -16.02 58.13
N ARG A 562 -28.40 -16.92 57.28
CA ARG A 562 -27.59 -18.01 56.70
C ARG A 562 -26.61 -17.54 55.62
N GLY A 563 -26.63 -16.26 55.24
CA GLY A 563 -25.75 -15.71 54.24
C GLY A 563 -26.17 -16.02 52.79
N SER A 564 -27.34 -16.62 52.54
CA SER A 564 -27.72 -17.04 51.18
C SER A 564 -28.05 -15.85 50.29
N LEU A 565 -28.73 -14.84 50.83
CA LEU A 565 -29.09 -13.61 50.10
C LEU A 565 -27.84 -12.77 49.78
N GLN A 566 -26.87 -12.71 50.69
CA GLN A 566 -25.61 -11.99 50.52
C GLN A 566 -24.74 -12.64 49.43
N LYS A 567 -24.74 -13.98 49.35
CA LYS A 567 -24.01 -14.71 48.30
C LYS A 567 -24.48 -14.38 46.89
N VAL A 568 -25.76 -14.04 46.72
CA VAL A 568 -26.33 -13.62 45.44
C VAL A 568 -26.34 -12.09 45.26
N GLY A 569 -25.74 -11.33 46.19
CA GLY A 569 -25.50 -9.91 46.05
C GLY A 569 -26.59 -8.98 46.59
N PHE A 570 -27.47 -9.45 47.48
CA PHE A 570 -28.37 -8.56 48.24
C PHE A 570 -27.63 -7.83 49.36
N THR A 571 -28.00 -6.57 49.55
CA THR A 571 -27.59 -5.72 50.66
C THR A 571 -28.67 -5.68 51.75
N ALA A 572 -28.27 -5.32 52.97
CA ALA A 572 -29.21 -5.23 54.09
C ALA A 572 -30.32 -4.20 53.82
N SER A 573 -29.97 -3.07 53.21
CA SER A 573 -30.92 -2.02 52.83
C SER A 573 -31.95 -2.49 51.81
N GLU A 574 -31.52 -3.24 50.77
CA GLU A 574 -32.44 -3.78 49.77
C GLU A 574 -33.43 -4.77 50.40
N VAL A 575 -32.94 -5.68 51.26
CA VAL A 575 -33.82 -6.68 51.91
C VAL A 575 -34.77 -6.01 52.90
N ARG A 576 -34.30 -5.02 53.67
CA ARG A 576 -35.16 -4.26 54.60
C ARG A 576 -36.22 -3.46 53.86
N GLY A 577 -35.85 -2.78 52.77
CA GLY A 577 -36.79 -2.04 51.92
C GLY A 577 -37.85 -2.97 51.33
N PHE A 578 -37.43 -4.09 50.77
CA PHE A 578 -38.33 -5.10 50.21
C PHE A 578 -39.29 -5.69 51.24
N ILE A 579 -38.83 -6.04 52.45
CA ILE A 579 -39.71 -6.50 53.54
C ILE A 579 -40.69 -5.40 53.96
N GLY A 580 -40.24 -4.15 53.96
CA GLY A 580 -41.07 -2.98 54.26
C GLY A 580 -42.22 -2.83 53.26
N ALA A 581 -41.95 -3.06 51.98
CA ALA A 581 -42.92 -2.99 50.90
C ALA A 581 -43.88 -4.19 50.86
N LEU A 582 -43.39 -5.41 51.19
CA LEU A 582 -44.17 -6.64 51.05
C LEU A 582 -45.03 -7.00 52.28
N PHE A 583 -44.66 -6.58 53.48
CA PHE A 583 -45.35 -6.96 54.72
C PHE A 583 -45.85 -5.76 55.51
N SER A 584 -47.09 -5.86 56.00
CA SER A 584 -47.69 -4.86 56.88
C SER A 584 -46.94 -4.70 58.22
N GLU A 585 -47.11 -3.53 58.85
CA GLU A 585 -46.45 -3.22 60.13
C GLU A 585 -46.94 -4.17 61.23
N THR A 586 -46.07 -5.09 61.67
CA THR A 586 -46.38 -6.02 62.76
C THR A 586 -45.17 -6.17 63.70
N PRO A 587 -45.37 -6.61 64.95
CA PRO A 587 -44.27 -6.91 65.87
C PRO A 587 -43.28 -7.93 65.28
N LEU A 588 -43.79 -8.92 64.53
CA LEU A 588 -42.97 -9.90 63.83
C LEU A 588 -42.09 -9.26 62.76
N ARG A 589 -42.63 -8.30 61.99
CA ARG A 589 -41.84 -7.53 61.00
C ARG A 589 -40.71 -6.77 61.66
N ALA A 590 -40.97 -6.10 62.79
CA ALA A 590 -39.95 -5.36 63.53
C ALA A 590 -38.84 -6.30 64.06
N GLU A 591 -39.20 -7.47 64.60
CA GLU A 591 -38.25 -8.50 65.04
C GLU A 591 -37.36 -9.00 63.89
N CYS A 592 -37.97 -9.34 62.75
CA CYS A 592 -37.23 -9.83 61.58
C CYS A 592 -36.33 -8.75 60.96
N LEU A 593 -36.79 -7.49 60.88
CA LEU A 593 -35.96 -6.38 60.39
C LEU A 593 -34.75 -6.13 61.28
N ALA A 594 -34.90 -6.21 62.61
CA ALA A 594 -33.80 -6.05 63.56
C ALA A 594 -32.72 -7.12 63.43
N ARG A 595 -33.08 -8.32 62.94
CA ARG A 595 -32.13 -9.43 62.68
C ARG A 595 -31.33 -9.23 61.39
N ILE A 596 -31.85 -8.46 60.45
CA ILE A 596 -31.22 -8.22 59.15
C ILE A 596 -30.16 -7.12 59.24
N GLY A 597 -30.29 -6.21 60.21
CA GLY A 597 -29.33 -5.16 60.53
C GLY A 597 -29.99 -3.92 61.06
#